data_AF-H1SDM9-F1
#
_entry.id   AF-H1SDM9-F1
#
_cell.length_a   1.000
_cell.length_b   1.000
_cell.length_c   1.000
_cell.angle_alpha   90.00
_cell.angle_beta   90.00
_cell.angle_gamma   90.00
#
_symmetry.space_group_name_H-M   'P 1'
#
loop_
_entity.id
_entity.type
_entity.pdbx_description
1 polymer ?
#
loop_
_entity_poly.entity_id
_entity_poly.type
_entity_poly.pdbx_seq_one_letter_code
_entity_poly.pdbx_strand_id
1 'polypeptide(L)' 'MKIDSHAILAQVRANQAALKGCPGPHDFSVNTEPQRLGGRWRCTRCGGEVDFLARHWYQNGLVDGGKS' A
#
# COMPACT_ATOMS: atom_id res chain seq x y z
N MET A 1 -7.37 4.22 -26.73
CA MET A 1 -7.45 3.48 -25.45
C MET A 1 -8.57 4.08 -24.63
N LYS A 2 -9.61 3.33 -24.25
CA LYS A 2 -10.66 3.81 -23.34
C LYS A 2 -10.27 3.42 -21.93
N ILE A 3 -10.19 4.39 -21.02
CA ILE A 3 -9.95 4.14 -19.59
C ILE A 3 -11.29 3.76 -18.97
N ASP A 4 -11.35 2.63 -18.27
CA ASP A 4 -12.52 2.25 -17.47
C ASP A 4 -12.38 2.83 -16.05
N SER A 5 -12.89 4.06 -15.89
CA SER A 5 -12.84 4.77 -14.61
C SER A 5 -13.62 4.07 -13.49
N HIS A 6 -14.67 3.31 -13.81
CA HIS A 6 -15.46 2.58 -12.82
C HIS A 6 -14.67 1.40 -12.25
N ALA A 7 -14.00 0.65 -13.12
CA ALA A 7 -13.11 -0.43 -12.69
C ALA A 7 -11.96 0.09 -11.82
N ILE A 8 -11.34 1.22 -12.19
CA ILE A 8 -10.27 1.83 -11.40
C ILE A 8 -10.78 2.27 -10.03
N LEU A 9 -11.95 2.93 -9.96
CA LEU A 9 -12.53 3.36 -8.70
C LEU A 9 -12.85 2.18 -7.78
N ALA A 10 -13.37 1.07 -8.33
CA ALA A 10 -13.63 -0.14 -7.57
C ALA A 10 -12.34 -0.73 -6.97
N GLN A 11 -11.25 -0.77 -7.75
CA GLN A 11 -9.94 -1.22 -7.27
C GLN A 11 -9.40 -0.32 -6.14
N VAL A 12 -9.52 0.99 -6.29
CA VAL A 12 -9.09 1.96 -5.25
C VAL A 12 -9.88 1.75 -3.95
N ARG A 13 -11.21 1.60 -4.04
CA ARG A 13 -12.06 1.37 -2.87
C ARG A 13 -11.75 0.06 -2.17
N ALA A 14 -11.56 -1.03 -2.92
CA ALA A 14 -11.18 -2.33 -2.37
C ALA A 14 -9.84 -2.26 -1.64
N ASN A 15 -8.85 -1.59 -2.24
CA ASN A 15 -7.54 -1.39 -1.62
C ASN A 15 -7.62 -0.57 -0.32
N GLN A 16 -8.39 0.52 -0.34
CA GLN A 16 -8.61 1.34 0.86
C GLN A 16 -9.31 0.55 1.98
N ALA A 17 -10.29 -0.29 1.65
CA ALA A 17 -10.96 -1.14 2.61
C ALA A 17 -9.98 -2.16 3.23
N ALA A 18 -9.15 -2.81 2.43
CA ALA A 18 -8.12 -3.74 2.90
C ALA A 18 -7.09 -3.05 3.81
N LEU A 19 -6.66 -1.84 3.46
CA LEU A 19 -5.72 -1.08 4.29
C LEU A 19 -6.33 -0.69 5.64
N LYS A 20 -7.57 -0.16 5.64
CA LYS A 20 -8.27 0.24 6.87
C LYS A 20 -8.59 -0.94 7.80
N GLY A 21 -8.87 -2.10 7.24
CA GLY A 21 -9.20 -3.32 8.00
C GLY A 21 -7.97 -4.11 8.49
N CYS A 22 -6.75 -3.61 8.28
CA CYS A 22 -5.56 -4.33 8.69
C CYS A 22 -5.45 -4.39 10.22
N PRO A 23 -5.14 -5.56 10.81
CA PRO A 23 -4.94 -5.68 12.26
C PRO A 23 -3.73 -4.87 12.77
N GLY A 24 -2.86 -4.42 11.86
CA GLY A 24 -1.73 -3.55 12.17
C GLY A 24 -0.59 -4.24 12.94
N PRO A 25 0.60 -3.64 12.96
CA PRO A 25 1.11 -2.71 11.94
C PRO A 25 1.13 -3.35 10.54
N HIS A 26 1.08 -2.55 9.48
CA HIS A 26 1.25 -3.05 8.11
C HIS A 26 2.68 -3.54 7.88
N ASP A 27 2.80 -4.63 7.13
CA ASP A 27 4.09 -5.15 6.66
C ASP A 27 4.18 -5.06 5.13
N PHE A 28 4.81 -4.01 4.62
CA PHE A 28 5.03 -3.75 3.19
C PHE A 28 6.42 -4.26 2.71
N SER A 29 6.77 -5.49 3.06
CA SER A 29 8.03 -6.13 2.65
C SER A 29 8.03 -6.64 1.22
N VAL A 30 6.86 -6.90 0.62
CA VAL A 30 6.74 -7.49 -0.72
C VAL A 30 6.62 -6.40 -1.78
N ASN A 31 7.62 -6.25 -2.66
CA ASN A 31 7.52 -5.44 -3.88
C ASN A 31 6.94 -6.28 -5.02
N THR A 32 5.74 -5.94 -5.49
CA THR A 32 5.05 -6.67 -6.56
C THR A 32 5.46 -6.21 -7.95
N GLU A 33 6.11 -5.04 -8.08
CA GLU A 33 6.55 -4.48 -9.36
C GLU A 33 7.99 -3.94 -9.27
N PRO A 34 9.00 -4.79 -9.00
CA PRO A 34 10.38 -4.36 -8.76
C PRO A 34 11.07 -3.74 -9.99
N GLN A 35 10.57 -4.02 -11.20
CA GLN A 35 11.16 -3.55 -12.46
C GLN A 35 10.59 -2.20 -12.93
N ARG A 36 9.67 -1.59 -12.18
CA ARG A 36 9.01 -0.32 -12.56
C ARG A 36 9.39 0.82 -11.63
N LEU A 37 9.70 1.97 -12.24
CA LEU A 37 9.72 3.25 -11.52
C LEU A 37 8.31 3.49 -10.97
N GLY A 38 8.17 3.58 -9.65
CA GLY A 38 6.87 3.61 -8.98
C GLY A 38 6.25 2.24 -8.72
N GLY A 39 7.09 1.24 -8.41
CA GLY A 39 6.63 -0.10 -8.00
C GLY A 39 5.58 -0.07 -6.89
N ARG A 40 4.88 -1.19 -6.73
CA ARG A 40 3.87 -1.36 -5.70
C ARG A 40 4.38 -2.29 -4.61
N TRP A 41 4.04 -1.98 -3.37
CA TRP A 41 4.34 -2.81 -2.22
C TRP A 41 3.07 -3.33 -1.59
N ARG A 42 2.99 -4.64 -1.43
CA ARG A 42 1.85 -5.33 -0.86
C ARG A 42 2.06 -5.60 0.62
N CYS A 43 1.02 -5.35 1.40
CA CYS A 43 0.95 -5.74 2.80
C CYS A 43 0.78 -7.26 2.89
N THR A 44 1.68 -7.95 3.60
CA THR A 44 1.59 -9.41 3.79
C THR A 44 0.39 -9.84 4.65
N ARG A 45 -0.18 -8.91 5.43
CA ARG A 45 -1.27 -9.19 6.38
C ARG A 45 -2.66 -8.97 5.78
N CYS A 46 -2.88 -7.83 5.12
CA CYS A 46 -4.20 -7.48 4.57
C CYS A 46 -4.27 -7.51 3.04
N GLY A 47 -3.15 -7.71 2.35
CA GLY A 47 -3.08 -7.70 0.89
C GLY A 47 -3.22 -6.32 0.24
N GLY A 48 -3.45 -5.25 1.03
CA GLY A 48 -3.49 -3.88 0.54
C GLY A 48 -2.13 -3.43 0.00
N GLU A 49 -2.14 -2.62 -1.05
CA GLU A 49 -0.95 -2.22 -1.79
C GLU A 49 -0.79 -0.69 -1.78
N VAL A 50 0.46 -0.25 -1.71
CA VAL A 50 0.87 1.16 -1.70
C VAL A 50 2.04 1.39 -2.64
N ASP A 51 2.30 2.65 -3.01
CA ASP A 51 3.50 3.01 -3.76
C ASP A 51 4.74 3.14 -2.83
N PHE A 52 5.88 3.46 -3.43
CA PHE A 52 7.14 3.65 -2.71
C PHE A 52 7.06 4.74 -1.63
N LEU A 53 6.42 5.87 -1.96
CA LEU A 53 6.42 7.06 -1.11
C LEU A 53 5.57 6.82 0.14
N ALA A 54 4.38 6.25 -0.04
CA ALA A 54 3.50 5.86 1.06
C ALA A 54 4.16 4.80 1.96
N ARG A 55 4.83 3.80 1.38
CA ARG A 55 5.62 2.82 2.16
C ARG A 55 6.74 3.51 2.95
N HIS A 56 7.53 4.37 2.31
CA HIS A 56 8.66 5.04 2.93
C HIS A 56 8.24 5.86 4.15
N TRP A 57 7.19 6.69 4.01
CA TRP A 57 6.70 7.51 5.12
C TRP A 57 6.03 6.70 6.22
N TYR A 58 5.32 5.62 5.87
CA TYR A 58 4.77 4.71 6.88
C TYR A 58 5.89 4.09 7.73
N GLN A 59 6.96 3.60 7.10
CA GLN A 59 8.10 3.00 7.80
C GLN A 59 8.83 4.02 8.69
N ASN A 60 9.08 5.22 8.19
CA ASN A 60 9.70 6.29 8.99
C ASN A 60 8.81 6.67 10.18
N GLY A 61 7.49 6.78 9.97
CA GLY A 61 6.53 7.09 11.04
C GLY A 61 6.50 6.02 12.14
N LEU A 62 6.67 4.74 11.82
CA LEU A 62 6.80 3.69 12.83
C LEU A 62 8.09 3.81 13.64
N VAL A 63 9.20 4.16 12.99
CA VAL A 63 10.49 4.37 13.65
C VAL A 63 10.43 5.56 14.60
N ASP A 64 9.82 6.67 14.17
CA ASP A 64 9.76 7.89 14.97
C ASP A 64 8.67 7.83 16.06
N GLY A 65 7.52 7.22 15.77
CA GLY A 65 6.47 7.00 16.76
C GLY A 65 6.86 5.99 17.85
N GLY A 66 7.78 5.06 17.54
CA GLY A 66 8.35 4.11 18.50
C GLY A 66 9.44 4.70 19.42
N LYS A 67 9.88 5.95 19.20
CA LYS A 67 10.87 6.66 20.05
C LYS A 67 10.23 7.47 21.19
N SER A 68 9.03 7.08 21.64
CA SER A 68 8.33 7.74 22.76
C SER A 68 8.77 7.17 24.11
#